data_AF-A0A1V5UK17-F1
#
_entry.id   AF-A0A1V5UK17-F1
#
_cell.length_a   1.000
_cell.length_b   1.000
_cell.length_c   1.000
_cell.angle_alpha   90.00
_cell.angle_beta   90.00
_cell.angle_gamma   90.00
#
_symmetry.space_group_name_H-M   'P 1'
#
loop_
_entity.id
_entity.type
_entity.pdbx_description
1 polymer ?
#
loop_
_entity_poly.entity_id
_entity_poly.type
_entity_poly.pdbx_seq_one_letter_code
_entity_poly.pdbx_strand_id
1 'polypeptide(L)'
;MNPAKTLAEHREYLYEIVKLKLFFVHRWLSEHPEETFSNVLRNRVDIIRKTDINKEGLTPVNSYFDTPEWLALEADAESLFRRFPKDAGTFETKAFEVFKPSLDTRCERDFLDRSTFNGYQCGFLRHNTVLSKDFPDTLIFHIANAKAPDSFFDFPEYIRECFLKLLDVAENDFKVENIGTGTWLNSVPKWLALFPEEWTANRMPPQTNVCWHYGFWGQFITARGTFNHKYGQLLRETGKMPFYPRIAKCSVKAMRAKW
;
A
#
# COMPACT_ATOMS: atom_id res chain seq x y z
N MET A 1 17.09 -18.38 -2.50
CA MET A 1 16.87 -16.91 -2.56
C MET A 1 16.43 -16.57 -3.97
N ASN A 2 15.31 -15.88 -4.10
CA ASN A 2 14.81 -15.39 -5.37
C ASN A 2 15.76 -14.32 -5.96
N PRO A 3 15.80 -14.12 -7.28
CA PRO A 3 16.58 -13.04 -7.87
C PRO A 3 15.92 -11.68 -7.60
N ALA A 4 16.75 -10.65 -7.37
CA ALA A 4 16.29 -9.27 -7.33
C ALA A 4 15.61 -8.89 -8.65
N LYS A 5 14.68 -7.93 -8.60
CA LYS A 5 14.08 -7.40 -9.83
C LYS A 5 15.07 -6.57 -10.63
N THR A 6 14.90 -6.57 -11.94
CA THR A 6 15.63 -5.71 -12.88
C THR A 6 14.97 -4.33 -13.01
N LEU A 7 15.68 -3.38 -13.64
CA LEU A 7 15.11 -2.08 -13.99
C LEU A 7 13.92 -2.23 -14.97
N ALA A 8 13.98 -3.18 -15.90
CA ALA A 8 12.89 -3.45 -16.83
C ALA A 8 11.63 -3.94 -16.11
N GLU A 9 11.76 -4.89 -15.18
CA GLU A 9 10.65 -5.36 -14.34
C GLU A 9 10.13 -4.25 -13.41
N HIS A 10 10.99 -3.34 -12.94
CA HIS A 10 10.54 -2.16 -12.19
C HIS A 10 9.69 -1.23 -13.05
N ARG A 11 10.12 -0.95 -14.28
CA ARG A 11 9.35 -0.14 -15.24
C ARG A 11 8.00 -0.76 -15.55
N GLU A 12 7.99 -2.07 -15.83
CA GLU A 12 6.75 -2.83 -16.03
C GLU A 12 5.82 -2.72 -14.82
N TYR A 13 6.36 -2.87 -13.60
CA TYR A 13 5.58 -2.66 -12.39
C TYR A 13 4.93 -1.28 -12.33
N LEU A 14 5.69 -0.20 -12.60
CA LEU A 14 5.15 1.16 -12.61
C LEU A 14 4.03 1.31 -13.63
N TYR A 15 4.19 0.72 -14.82
CA TYR A 15 3.19 0.78 -15.87
C TYR A 15 1.92 0.05 -15.47
N GLU A 16 2.03 -1.22 -15.07
CA GLU A 16 0.88 -2.06 -14.77
C GLU A 16 0.11 -1.57 -13.55
N ILE A 17 0.80 -1.08 -12.51
CA ILE A 17 0.11 -0.53 -11.33
C ILE A 17 -0.61 0.79 -11.64
N VAL A 18 -0.06 1.64 -12.51
CA VAL A 18 -0.72 2.91 -12.90
C VAL A 18 -1.92 2.64 -13.80
N LYS A 19 -1.78 1.74 -14.77
CA LYS A 19 -2.90 1.25 -15.60
C LYS A 19 -4.04 0.70 -14.75
N LEU A 20 -3.73 -0.19 -13.80
CA LEU A 20 -4.73 -0.76 -12.90
C LEU A 20 -5.44 0.32 -12.06
N LYS A 21 -4.71 1.33 -11.60
CA LYS A 21 -5.29 2.46 -10.85
C LYS A 21 -6.19 3.33 -11.70
N LEU A 22 -5.82 3.61 -12.96
CA LEU A 22 -6.67 4.35 -13.89
C LEU A 22 -7.96 3.58 -14.18
N PHE A 23 -7.86 2.27 -14.44
CA PHE A 23 -9.03 1.41 -14.53
C PHE A 23 -9.93 1.50 -13.29
N PHE A 24 -9.31 1.42 -12.10
CA PHE A 24 -10.02 1.55 -10.83
C PHE A 24 -10.69 2.91 -10.66
N VAL A 25 -10.00 4.02 -10.97
CA VAL A 25 -10.55 5.39 -10.91
C VAL A 25 -11.82 5.50 -11.76
N HIS A 26 -11.76 5.02 -13.00
CA HIS A 26 -12.90 5.06 -13.92
C HIS A 26 -14.10 4.30 -13.35
N ARG A 27 -13.87 3.06 -12.91
CA ARG A 27 -14.92 2.23 -12.35
C ARG A 27 -15.47 2.79 -11.04
N TRP A 28 -14.60 3.27 -10.14
CA TRP A 28 -14.99 3.84 -8.87
C TRP A 28 -15.95 5.00 -9.06
N LEU A 29 -15.65 5.93 -9.98
CA LEU A 29 -16.50 7.07 -10.30
C LEU A 29 -17.85 6.67 -10.92
N SER A 30 -17.93 5.51 -11.58
CA SER A 30 -19.22 4.97 -12.06
C SER A 30 -20.12 4.44 -10.95
N GLU A 31 -19.51 3.99 -9.84
CA GLU A 31 -20.22 3.46 -8.66
C GLU A 31 -20.43 4.55 -7.58
N HIS A 32 -19.64 5.64 -7.62
CA HIS A 32 -19.63 6.75 -6.65
C HIS A 32 -19.67 8.10 -7.40
N PRO A 33 -20.79 8.43 -8.08
CA PRO A 33 -20.91 9.64 -8.90
C PRO A 33 -20.85 10.95 -8.10
N GLU A 34 -20.94 10.89 -6.77
CA GLU A 34 -20.78 12.02 -5.86
C GLU A 34 -19.33 12.46 -5.67
N GLU A 35 -18.35 11.61 -5.97
CA GLU A 35 -16.94 11.97 -5.92
C GLU A 35 -16.47 12.61 -7.23
N THR A 36 -15.58 13.60 -7.12
CA THR A 36 -14.96 14.22 -8.31
C THR A 36 -13.78 13.40 -8.80
N PHE A 37 -13.45 13.51 -10.08
CA PHE A 37 -12.28 12.86 -10.66
C PHE A 37 -11.00 13.19 -9.90
N SER A 38 -10.77 14.48 -9.63
CA SER A 38 -9.64 14.97 -8.85
C SER A 38 -9.60 14.34 -7.45
N ASN A 39 -10.74 14.28 -6.73
CA ASN A 39 -10.79 13.67 -5.41
C ASN A 39 -10.40 12.18 -5.45
N VAL A 40 -10.92 11.44 -6.43
CA VAL A 40 -10.62 10.01 -6.58
C VAL A 40 -9.14 9.79 -6.92
N LEU A 41 -8.60 10.56 -7.86
CA LEU A 41 -7.20 10.46 -8.30
C LEU A 41 -6.22 10.77 -7.16
N ARG A 42 -6.55 11.73 -6.28
CA ARG A 42 -5.68 12.17 -5.18
C ARG A 42 -5.79 11.32 -3.92
N ASN A 43 -6.98 10.80 -3.60
CA ASN A 43 -7.25 10.16 -2.31
C ASN A 43 -7.41 8.63 -2.38
N ARG A 44 -7.82 8.08 -3.53
CA ARG A 44 -8.10 6.64 -3.68
C ARG A 44 -6.91 5.87 -4.25
N VAL A 45 -6.03 6.54 -4.99
CA VAL A 45 -4.85 5.96 -5.65
C VAL A 45 -3.61 6.82 -5.41
N ASP A 46 -2.40 6.22 -5.52
CA ASP A 46 -1.12 6.95 -5.41
C ASP A 46 -0.39 7.02 -6.75
N ILE A 47 -0.96 7.69 -7.76
CA ILE A 47 -0.29 7.91 -9.06
C ILE A 47 0.80 8.98 -8.93
N ILE A 48 0.55 10.11 -8.25
CA ILE A 48 1.57 11.17 -8.06
C ILE A 48 2.85 10.66 -7.38
N ARG A 49 2.75 9.65 -6.53
CA ARG A 49 3.92 9.06 -5.83
C ARG A 49 4.82 8.27 -6.78
N LYS A 50 4.42 8.10 -8.05
CA LYS A 50 5.12 7.38 -9.13
C LYS A 50 5.54 8.30 -10.27
N THR A 51 5.19 9.58 -10.21
CA THR A 51 5.58 10.60 -11.19
C THR A 51 6.84 11.32 -10.72
N ASP A 52 7.65 11.81 -11.65
CA ASP A 52 8.85 12.62 -11.35
C ASP A 52 8.52 13.98 -10.71
N ILE A 53 7.24 14.38 -10.74
CA ILE A 53 6.71 15.56 -10.02
C ILE A 53 6.96 15.44 -8.51
N ASN A 54 6.71 14.26 -7.93
CA ASN A 54 7.14 14.02 -6.55
C ASN A 54 8.68 13.88 -6.53
N LYS A 55 9.35 14.89 -5.97
CA LYS A 55 10.82 14.96 -5.88
C LYS A 55 11.39 14.17 -4.70
N GLU A 56 10.53 13.63 -3.84
CA GLU A 56 10.89 12.86 -2.66
C GLU A 56 10.73 11.35 -2.89
N GLY A 57 11.03 10.57 -1.84
CA GLY A 57 10.88 9.12 -1.83
C GLY A 57 9.42 8.67 -1.86
N LEU A 58 9.21 7.41 -1.48
CA LEU A 58 7.89 6.80 -1.52
C LEU A 58 6.89 7.59 -0.68
N THR A 59 7.20 8.04 0.54
CA THR A 59 6.26 8.81 1.39
C THR A 59 6.70 10.26 1.45
N PRO A 60 6.22 11.12 0.54
CA PRO A 60 6.64 12.51 0.52
C PRO A 60 6.05 13.29 1.70
N VAL A 61 6.78 14.30 2.18
CA VAL A 61 6.27 15.29 3.12
C VAL A 61 5.31 16.24 2.42
N ASN A 62 5.59 16.59 1.16
CA ASN A 62 4.76 17.48 0.37
C ASN A 62 3.75 16.70 -0.50
N SER A 63 2.56 17.27 -0.70
CA SER A 63 1.52 16.63 -1.51
C SER A 63 1.76 16.73 -3.02
N TYR A 64 2.47 17.78 -3.48
CA TYR A 64 2.73 18.11 -4.89
C TYR A 64 1.49 18.28 -5.81
N PHE A 65 0.28 18.16 -5.27
CA PHE A 65 -0.96 18.21 -6.05
C PHE A 65 -1.30 19.59 -6.63
N ASP A 66 -0.71 20.65 -6.09
CA ASP A 66 -0.96 22.03 -6.55
C ASP A 66 0.14 22.54 -7.50
N THR A 67 1.05 21.66 -7.92
CA THR A 67 2.07 22.01 -8.92
C THR A 67 1.44 22.13 -10.31
N PRO A 68 1.85 23.11 -11.14
CA PRO A 68 1.33 23.26 -12.51
C PRO A 68 1.43 21.97 -13.33
N GLU A 69 2.50 21.21 -13.16
CA GLU A 69 2.75 19.94 -13.84
C GLU A 69 1.72 18.88 -13.44
N TRP A 70 1.39 18.74 -12.14
CA TRP A 70 0.35 17.80 -11.72
C TRP A 70 -1.03 18.23 -12.21
N LEU A 71 -1.36 19.51 -12.09
CA LEU A 71 -2.65 20.05 -12.52
C LEU A 71 -2.88 19.82 -14.02
N ALA A 72 -1.84 19.93 -14.85
CA ALA A 72 -1.92 19.60 -16.27
C ALA A 72 -2.22 18.12 -16.52
N LEU A 73 -1.47 17.19 -15.88
CA LEU A 73 -1.71 15.75 -16.03
C LEU A 73 -3.10 15.34 -15.54
N GLU A 74 -3.55 15.92 -14.43
CA GLU A 74 -4.88 15.69 -13.87
C GLU A 74 -5.98 16.17 -14.81
N ALA A 75 -5.86 17.38 -15.36
CA ALA A 75 -6.83 17.94 -16.30
C ALA A 75 -6.91 17.13 -17.62
N ASP A 76 -5.77 16.69 -18.15
CA ASP A 76 -5.72 15.86 -19.35
C ASP A 76 -6.37 14.49 -19.12
N ALA A 77 -6.09 13.86 -17.98
CA ALA A 77 -6.73 12.60 -17.60
C ALA A 77 -8.23 12.78 -17.35
N GLU A 78 -8.67 13.87 -16.71
CA GLU A 78 -10.09 14.15 -16.51
C GLU A 78 -10.84 14.38 -17.82
N SER A 79 -10.22 15.09 -18.77
CA SER A 79 -10.76 15.29 -20.13
C SER A 79 -11.01 13.95 -20.84
N LEU A 80 -10.07 13.00 -20.71
CA LEU A 80 -10.22 11.65 -21.23
C LEU A 80 -11.33 10.87 -20.53
N PHE A 81 -11.44 10.99 -19.20
CA PHE A 81 -12.53 10.36 -18.43
C PHE A 81 -13.90 10.84 -18.94
N ARG A 82 -14.07 12.15 -19.14
CA ARG A 82 -15.31 12.75 -19.67
C ARG A 82 -15.60 12.32 -21.12
N ARG A 83 -14.56 12.09 -21.93
CA ARG A 83 -14.71 11.62 -23.32
C ARG A 83 -15.07 10.13 -23.42
N PHE A 84 -14.65 9.32 -22.45
CA PHE A 84 -14.85 7.87 -22.43
C PHE A 84 -15.61 7.39 -21.18
N PRO A 85 -16.81 7.93 -20.87
CA PRO A 85 -17.49 7.70 -19.60
C PRO A 85 -17.97 6.25 -19.39
N LYS A 86 -18.06 5.45 -20.46
CA LYS A 86 -18.49 4.04 -20.43
C LYS A 86 -17.45 3.06 -20.98
N ASP A 87 -16.24 3.55 -21.30
CA ASP A 87 -15.17 2.74 -21.88
C ASP A 87 -13.90 2.86 -21.05
N ALA A 88 -13.86 2.07 -19.97
CA ALA A 88 -12.72 1.99 -19.07
C ALA A 88 -11.43 1.58 -19.79
N GLY A 89 -11.51 0.71 -20.81
CA GLY A 89 -10.32 0.21 -21.52
C GLY A 89 -9.66 1.30 -22.38
N THR A 90 -10.46 2.05 -23.13
CA THR A 90 -9.96 3.19 -23.89
C THR A 90 -9.48 4.31 -22.97
N PHE A 91 -10.23 4.61 -21.89
CA PHE A 91 -9.80 5.57 -20.87
C PHE A 91 -8.44 5.20 -20.28
N GLU A 92 -8.27 3.98 -19.77
CA GLU A 92 -7.02 3.49 -19.19
C GLU A 92 -5.86 3.66 -20.15
N THR A 93 -6.03 3.17 -21.40
CA THR A 93 -4.97 3.22 -22.41
C THR A 93 -4.55 4.65 -22.69
N LYS A 94 -5.51 5.56 -22.91
CA LYS A 94 -5.21 6.96 -23.25
C LYS A 94 -4.69 7.75 -22.05
N ALA A 95 -5.25 7.57 -20.87
CA ALA A 95 -4.83 8.26 -19.67
C ALA A 95 -3.44 7.77 -19.22
N PHE A 96 -3.10 6.50 -19.42
CA PHE A 96 -1.77 5.99 -19.15
C PHE A 96 -0.70 6.74 -19.97
N GLU A 97 -0.95 6.99 -21.26
CA GLU A 97 -0.02 7.75 -22.11
C GLU A 97 0.21 9.19 -21.62
N VAL A 98 -0.76 9.80 -20.92
CA VAL A 98 -0.57 11.11 -20.27
C VAL A 98 0.47 11.02 -19.15
N PHE A 99 0.40 10.01 -18.29
CA PHE A 99 1.33 9.86 -17.16
C PHE A 99 2.67 9.26 -17.55
N LYS A 100 2.73 8.45 -18.61
CA LYS A 100 3.88 7.62 -18.99
C LYS A 100 5.22 8.39 -19.04
N PRO A 101 5.33 9.58 -19.66
CA PRO A 101 6.61 10.31 -19.70
C PRO A 101 7.16 10.65 -18.31
N SER A 102 6.27 10.97 -17.37
CA SER A 102 6.63 11.28 -15.99
C SER A 102 7.05 10.03 -15.21
N LEU A 103 6.39 8.89 -15.46
CA LEU A 103 6.80 7.60 -14.89
C LEU A 103 8.19 7.18 -15.39
N ASP A 104 8.45 7.35 -16.68
CA ASP A 104 9.72 7.01 -17.31
C ASP A 104 10.88 7.82 -16.73
N THR A 105 10.68 9.12 -16.58
CA THR A 105 11.67 10.04 -15.98
C THR A 105 12.05 9.64 -14.54
N ARG A 106 11.09 9.12 -13.76
CA ARG A 106 11.31 8.71 -12.36
C ARG A 106 11.83 7.29 -12.20
N CYS A 107 11.61 6.42 -13.19
CA CYS A 107 11.78 4.97 -13.08
C CYS A 107 13.14 4.53 -12.52
N GLU A 108 14.24 5.09 -13.01
CA GLU A 108 15.58 4.69 -12.56
C GLU A 108 15.85 5.12 -11.12
N ARG A 109 15.44 6.34 -10.76
CA ARG A 109 15.55 6.84 -9.37
C ARG A 109 14.80 5.93 -8.41
N ASP A 110 13.56 5.58 -8.71
CA ASP A 110 12.75 4.69 -7.86
C ASP A 110 13.31 3.27 -7.80
N PHE A 111 13.94 2.80 -8.88
CA PHE A 111 14.63 1.51 -8.89
C PHE A 111 15.89 1.51 -8.02
N LEU A 112 16.64 2.60 -7.98
CA LEU A 112 17.86 2.76 -7.20
C LEU A 112 17.59 3.15 -5.74
N ASP A 113 16.41 3.66 -5.43
CA ASP A 113 16.03 4.05 -4.06
C ASP A 113 16.12 2.86 -3.09
N ARG A 114 16.84 3.07 -1.99
CA ARG A 114 17.00 2.11 -0.88
C ARG A 114 16.42 2.63 0.43
N SER A 115 15.81 3.81 0.42
CA SER A 115 15.26 4.49 1.60
C SER A 115 13.98 3.87 2.13
N THR A 116 13.40 2.86 1.47
CA THR A 116 12.12 2.24 1.86
C THR A 116 12.11 1.76 3.32
N PHE A 117 13.25 1.28 3.82
CA PHE A 117 13.38 0.79 5.19
C PHE A 117 13.91 1.86 6.17
N ASN A 118 14.15 3.08 5.71
CA ASN A 118 14.46 4.19 6.62
C ASN A 118 13.27 4.40 7.57
N GLY A 119 13.54 4.40 8.87
CA GLY A 119 12.52 4.52 9.89
C GLY A 119 11.81 3.20 10.26
N TYR A 120 12.27 2.03 9.77
CA TYR A 120 11.86 0.75 10.33
C TYR A 120 12.70 0.42 11.56
N GLN A 121 12.08 0.48 12.74
CA GLN A 121 12.76 0.29 14.03
C GLN A 121 12.85 -1.20 14.43
N CYS A 122 11.96 -2.04 13.92
CA CYS A 122 11.78 -3.42 14.34
C CYS A 122 11.87 -4.38 13.15
N GLY A 123 12.89 -4.18 12.29
CA GLY A 123 13.14 -5.01 11.11
C GLY A 123 12.09 -4.80 10.02
N PHE A 124 11.21 -5.78 9.80
CA PHE A 124 10.13 -5.67 8.79
C PHE A 124 8.92 -4.87 9.31
N LEU A 125 8.97 -4.48 10.58
CA LEU A 125 7.95 -3.71 11.28
C LEU A 125 8.48 -2.29 11.59
N ARG A 126 7.63 -1.30 11.40
CA ARG A 126 7.79 0.05 11.96
C ARG A 126 6.59 0.39 12.81
N HIS A 127 6.74 1.17 13.86
CA HIS A 127 5.61 1.64 14.66
C HIS A 127 5.36 3.12 14.46
N ASN A 128 4.15 3.57 14.80
CA ASN A 128 3.88 5.00 14.91
C ASN A 128 4.78 5.61 16.00
N THR A 129 5.27 6.82 15.75
CA THR A 129 6.06 7.59 16.74
C THR A 129 5.19 8.29 17.78
N VAL A 130 3.88 8.40 17.51
CA VAL A 130 2.86 8.97 18.40
C VAL A 130 1.64 8.06 18.40
N LEU A 131 1.04 7.84 19.57
CA LEU A 131 -0.16 7.02 19.70
C LEU A 131 -1.34 7.62 18.93
N SER A 132 -2.15 6.75 18.33
CA SER A 132 -3.37 7.18 17.65
C SER A 132 -4.39 7.68 18.67
N LYS A 133 -5.11 8.76 18.34
CA LYS A 133 -6.26 9.21 19.14
C LYS A 133 -7.40 8.19 19.13
N ASP A 134 -7.54 7.45 18.04
CA ASP A 134 -8.59 6.43 17.88
C ASP A 134 -8.25 5.13 18.62
N PHE A 135 -6.97 4.90 18.89
CA PHE A 135 -6.45 3.71 19.58
C PHE A 135 -5.37 4.10 20.60
N PRO A 136 -5.73 4.83 21.68
CA PRO A 136 -4.75 5.39 22.62
C PRO A 136 -4.04 4.33 23.47
N ASP A 137 -4.59 3.11 23.54
CA ASP A 137 -4.08 1.96 24.29
C ASP A 137 -3.27 0.97 23.42
N THR A 138 -3.03 1.32 22.15
CA THR A 138 -2.50 0.39 21.15
C THR A 138 -1.34 1.01 20.37
N LEU A 139 -0.18 0.34 20.37
CA LEU A 139 0.91 0.70 19.47
C LEU A 139 0.59 0.17 18.07
N ILE A 140 0.24 1.09 17.17
CA ILE A 140 -0.02 0.75 15.77
C ILE A 140 1.30 0.57 15.02
N PHE A 141 1.42 -0.56 14.32
CA PHE A 141 2.58 -0.89 13.50
C PHE A 141 2.23 -1.03 12.02
N HIS A 142 3.25 -0.93 11.17
CA HIS A 142 3.21 -1.05 9.71
C HIS A 142 4.24 -2.08 9.24
N ILE A 143 4.02 -2.61 8.04
CA ILE A 143 4.72 -3.79 7.53
C ILE A 143 5.35 -3.45 6.18
N ALA A 144 6.62 -3.81 5.99
CA ALA A 144 7.25 -3.89 4.67
C ALA A 144 8.11 -5.15 4.55
N ASN A 145 8.28 -5.67 3.34
CA ASN A 145 9.04 -6.89 3.11
C ASN A 145 10.56 -6.65 3.12
N ALA A 146 11.17 -6.57 4.30
CA ALA A 146 12.62 -6.42 4.49
C ALA A 146 13.46 -7.62 4.00
N LYS A 147 12.81 -8.71 3.60
CA LYS A 147 13.45 -9.91 3.04
C LYS A 147 13.30 -10.03 1.53
N ALA A 148 12.75 -9.00 0.87
CA ALA A 148 12.71 -8.94 -0.59
C ALA A 148 14.10 -9.23 -1.18
N PRO A 149 14.21 -10.06 -2.23
CA PRO A 149 13.14 -10.56 -3.09
C PRO A 149 12.34 -11.78 -2.56
N ASP A 150 12.77 -12.37 -1.44
CA ASP A 150 12.05 -13.47 -0.79
C ASP A 150 10.88 -12.96 0.05
N SER A 151 9.96 -13.84 0.46
CA SER A 151 8.90 -13.46 1.38
C SER A 151 9.44 -13.45 2.80
N PHE A 152 9.12 -12.43 3.61
CA PHE A 152 9.44 -12.47 5.04
C PHE A 152 8.79 -13.68 5.76
N PHE A 153 7.70 -14.24 5.22
CA PHE A 153 7.07 -15.47 5.72
C PHE A 153 7.98 -16.71 5.64
N ASP A 154 9.03 -16.68 4.81
CA ASP A 154 9.99 -17.77 4.69
C ASP A 154 11.05 -17.73 5.83
N PHE A 155 10.97 -16.73 6.73
CA PHE A 155 11.93 -16.50 7.82
C PHE A 155 11.20 -16.37 9.19
N PRO A 156 10.68 -17.48 9.75
CA PRO A 156 9.88 -17.44 10.98
C PRO A 156 10.62 -16.88 12.20
N GLU A 157 11.89 -17.23 12.40
CA GLU A 157 12.69 -16.69 13.52
C GLU A 157 12.90 -15.18 13.38
N TYR A 158 13.14 -14.69 12.16
CA TYR A 158 13.23 -13.25 11.90
C TYR A 158 11.93 -12.52 12.22
N ILE A 159 10.78 -13.12 11.87
CA ILE A 159 9.46 -12.57 12.23
C ILE A 159 9.33 -12.46 13.75
N ARG A 160 9.68 -13.54 14.47
CA ARG A 160 9.63 -13.60 15.94
C ARG A 160 10.47 -12.49 16.57
N GLU A 161 11.73 -12.36 16.16
CA GLU A 161 12.65 -11.32 16.65
C GLU A 161 12.11 -9.90 16.41
N CYS A 162 11.52 -9.66 15.24
CA CYS A 162 10.94 -8.36 14.91
C CYS A 162 9.73 -8.03 15.80
N PHE A 163 8.85 -9.02 16.06
CA PHE A 163 7.74 -8.83 17.00
C PHE A 163 8.23 -8.64 18.44
N LEU A 164 9.20 -9.42 18.92
CA LEU A 164 9.75 -9.25 20.27
C LEU A 164 10.27 -7.82 20.48
N LYS A 165 11.02 -7.27 19.51
CA LYS A 165 11.46 -5.87 19.54
C LYS A 165 10.28 -4.88 19.59
N LEU A 166 9.22 -5.13 18.81
CA LEU A 166 8.03 -4.28 18.83
C LEU A 166 7.32 -4.33 20.19
N LEU A 167 7.23 -5.51 20.81
CA LEU A 167 6.62 -5.69 22.14
C LEU A 167 7.45 -4.99 23.22
N ASP A 168 8.78 -5.06 23.14
CA ASP A 168 9.66 -4.33 24.06
C ASP A 168 9.42 -2.81 23.96
N VAL A 169 9.27 -2.27 22.75
CA VAL A 169 8.95 -0.85 22.54
C VAL A 169 7.56 -0.49 23.07
N ALA A 170 6.55 -1.34 22.83
CA ALA A 170 5.19 -1.12 23.31
C ALA A 170 5.13 -1.02 24.85
N GLU A 171 5.83 -1.90 25.56
CA GLU A 171 5.86 -1.93 27.02
C GLU A 171 6.79 -0.88 27.63
N ASN A 172 7.96 -0.66 27.05
CA ASN A 172 8.99 0.15 27.70
C ASN A 172 8.88 1.63 27.34
N ASP A 173 8.58 1.95 26.10
CA ASP A 173 8.65 3.32 25.61
C ASP A 173 7.25 3.96 25.57
N PHE A 174 6.26 3.22 25.08
CA PHE A 174 4.90 3.72 24.92
C PHE A 174 3.97 3.40 26.09
N LYS A 175 4.34 2.45 26.97
CA LYS A 175 3.56 2.02 28.13
C LYS A 175 2.12 1.60 27.77
N VAL A 176 1.96 0.95 26.61
CA VAL A 176 0.65 0.48 26.13
C VAL A 176 0.49 -1.03 26.30
N GLU A 177 -0.77 -1.47 26.41
CA GLU A 177 -1.10 -2.87 26.66
C GLU A 177 -1.30 -3.68 25.36
N ASN A 178 -1.48 -3.01 24.22
CA ASN A 178 -1.84 -3.65 22.96
C ASN A 178 -0.89 -3.27 21.82
N ILE A 179 -0.76 -4.19 20.85
CA ILE A 179 -0.25 -3.89 19.51
C ILE A 179 -1.34 -4.12 18.48
N GLY A 180 -1.31 -3.38 17.37
CA GLY A 180 -2.31 -3.52 16.32
C GLY A 180 -1.85 -3.03 14.96
N THR A 181 -2.52 -3.48 13.91
CA THR A 181 -2.28 -2.96 12.56
C THR A 181 -3.52 -3.07 11.68
N GLY A 182 -3.69 -2.11 10.77
CA GLY A 182 -4.65 -2.13 9.68
C GLY A 182 -3.99 -2.60 8.39
N THR A 183 -4.29 -3.81 7.94
CA THR A 183 -3.64 -4.39 6.75
C THR A 183 -4.54 -5.38 6.03
N TRP A 184 -4.38 -5.49 4.71
CA TRP A 184 -5.00 -6.54 3.90
C TRP A 184 -4.53 -7.95 4.32
N LEU A 185 -3.34 -8.06 4.93
CA LEU A 185 -2.82 -9.33 5.46
C LEU A 185 -3.69 -9.91 6.58
N ASN A 186 -4.54 -9.12 7.24
CA ASN A 186 -5.51 -9.62 8.24
C ASN A 186 -6.63 -10.49 7.64
N SER A 187 -6.58 -10.76 6.33
CA SER A 187 -7.40 -11.75 5.62
C SER A 187 -6.59 -12.97 5.13
N VAL A 188 -5.30 -13.05 5.42
CA VAL A 188 -4.38 -14.09 4.92
C VAL A 188 -4.05 -15.11 6.02
N PRO A 189 -4.30 -16.42 5.82
CA PRO A 189 -4.07 -17.43 6.86
C PRO A 189 -2.65 -17.48 7.42
N LYS A 190 -1.63 -17.37 6.56
CA LYS A 190 -0.21 -17.35 7.00
C LYS A 190 0.11 -16.18 7.93
N TRP A 191 -0.55 -15.04 7.75
CA TRP A 191 -0.40 -13.88 8.63
C TRP A 191 -1.12 -14.12 9.96
N LEU A 192 -2.36 -14.59 9.93
CA LEU A 192 -3.17 -14.82 11.13
C LEU A 192 -2.55 -15.88 12.07
N ALA A 193 -1.84 -16.87 11.51
CA ALA A 193 -1.16 -17.89 12.29
C ALA A 193 -0.04 -17.36 13.21
N LEU A 194 0.47 -16.14 12.95
CA LEU A 194 1.52 -15.50 13.74
C LEU A 194 1.02 -14.94 15.08
N PHE A 195 -0.30 -14.83 15.26
CA PHE A 195 -0.89 -14.12 16.40
C PHE A 195 -1.67 -15.07 17.32
N PRO A 196 -1.90 -14.67 18.59
CA PRO A 196 -2.82 -15.38 19.47
C PRO A 196 -4.28 -15.30 18.97
N GLU A 197 -5.16 -16.14 19.49
CA GLU A 197 -6.59 -16.14 19.16
C GLU A 197 -7.25 -14.78 19.36
N GLU A 198 -6.78 -14.03 20.36
CA GLU A 198 -7.19 -12.65 20.66
C GLU A 198 -7.15 -11.75 19.42
N TRP A 199 -6.14 -11.89 18.56
CA TRP A 199 -6.01 -11.09 17.33
C TRP A 199 -7.17 -11.34 16.35
N THR A 200 -7.58 -12.60 16.21
CA THR A 200 -8.69 -12.96 15.33
C THR A 200 -10.03 -12.54 15.93
N ALA A 201 -10.18 -12.67 17.25
CA ALA A 201 -11.36 -12.23 17.98
C ALA A 201 -11.57 -10.71 17.90
N ASN A 202 -10.48 -9.93 17.96
CA ASN A 202 -10.49 -8.47 17.93
C ASN A 202 -10.37 -7.87 16.52
N ARG A 203 -10.58 -8.68 15.47
CA ARG A 203 -10.47 -8.21 14.09
C ARG A 203 -11.73 -7.47 13.65
N MET A 204 -11.56 -6.21 13.26
CA MET A 204 -12.62 -5.35 12.77
C MET A 204 -13.19 -5.80 11.41
N PRO A 205 -14.39 -5.31 11.03
CA PRO A 205 -14.94 -5.47 9.69
C PRO A 205 -13.97 -4.98 8.58
N PRO A 206 -14.13 -5.48 7.34
CA PRO A 206 -13.31 -5.02 6.22
C PRO A 206 -13.61 -3.55 5.89
N GLN A 207 -12.55 -2.76 5.68
CA GLN A 207 -12.66 -1.37 5.25
C GLN A 207 -12.83 -1.33 3.73
N THR A 208 -14.02 -0.99 3.25
CA THR A 208 -14.35 -0.95 1.82
C THR A 208 -14.16 0.42 1.16
N ASN A 209 -14.04 1.48 1.97
CA ASN A 209 -13.72 2.82 1.51
C ASN A 209 -12.23 2.89 1.12
N VAL A 210 -11.93 2.59 -0.14
CA VAL A 210 -10.55 2.45 -0.64
C VAL A 210 -9.77 3.75 -0.50
N CYS A 211 -8.52 3.66 -0.07
CA CYS A 211 -7.59 4.80 0.03
C CYS A 211 -6.27 4.49 -0.69
N TRP A 212 -5.50 5.53 -1.00
CA TRP A 212 -4.24 5.45 -1.77
C TRP A 212 -3.12 4.59 -1.15
N HIS A 213 -3.20 4.31 0.16
CA HIS A 213 -2.09 3.71 0.90
C HIS A 213 -1.94 2.19 0.67
N TYR A 214 -0.78 1.65 1.04
CA TYR A 214 -0.43 0.24 0.83
C TYR A 214 -1.23 -0.75 1.66
N GLY A 215 -1.96 -0.29 2.68
CA GLY A 215 -3.05 -1.07 3.27
C GLY A 215 -3.99 -1.63 2.20
N PHE A 216 -4.37 -0.84 1.18
CA PHE A 216 -5.14 -1.31 0.02
C PHE A 216 -4.26 -1.79 -1.12
N TRP A 217 -3.31 -0.96 -1.56
CA TRP A 217 -2.62 -1.20 -2.83
C TRP A 217 -1.39 -2.12 -2.74
N GLY A 218 -0.93 -2.43 -1.53
CA GLY A 218 0.26 -3.27 -1.32
C GLY A 218 0.09 -4.71 -1.80
N GLN A 219 -1.15 -5.21 -1.90
CA GLN A 219 -1.43 -6.57 -2.38
C GLN A 219 -1.09 -6.77 -3.87
N PHE A 220 -1.04 -5.70 -4.66
CA PHE A 220 -0.66 -5.75 -6.08
C PHE A 220 0.86 -5.79 -6.30
N ILE A 221 1.64 -5.89 -5.22
CA ILE A 221 3.10 -5.95 -5.24
C ILE A 221 3.52 -7.35 -4.77
N THR A 222 4.35 -8.03 -5.56
CA THR A 222 4.92 -9.33 -5.19
C THR A 222 6.04 -9.18 -4.16
N ALA A 223 6.49 -10.28 -3.56
CA ALA A 223 7.66 -10.27 -2.66
C ALA A 223 8.93 -9.72 -3.35
N ARG A 224 9.07 -9.93 -4.66
CA ARG A 224 10.16 -9.39 -5.51
C ARG A 224 10.03 -7.89 -5.79
N GLY A 225 8.91 -7.26 -5.44
CA GLY A 225 8.62 -5.88 -5.78
C GLY A 225 8.20 -5.66 -7.23
N THR A 226 7.66 -6.70 -7.89
CA THR A 226 7.05 -6.64 -9.23
C THR A 226 5.52 -6.58 -9.14
N PHE A 227 4.83 -6.38 -10.27
CA PHE A 227 3.37 -6.37 -10.29
C PHE A 227 2.78 -7.77 -10.08
N ASN A 228 1.75 -7.88 -9.26
CA ASN A 228 1.02 -9.12 -9.02
C ASN A 228 -0.15 -9.25 -10.00
N HIS A 229 0.13 -9.83 -11.18
CA HIS A 229 -0.84 -9.98 -12.26
C HIS A 229 -2.10 -10.73 -11.84
N LYS A 230 -1.99 -11.76 -10.99
CA LYS A 230 -3.14 -12.52 -10.48
C LYS A 230 -4.15 -11.61 -9.77
N TYR A 231 -3.66 -10.74 -8.88
CA TYR A 231 -4.53 -9.84 -8.14
C TYR A 231 -4.99 -8.66 -8.99
N GLY A 232 -4.15 -8.16 -9.90
CA GLY A 232 -4.54 -7.17 -10.89
C GLY A 232 -5.71 -7.65 -11.75
N GLN A 233 -5.66 -8.88 -12.25
CA GLN A 233 -6.74 -9.50 -13.02
C GLN A 233 -8.03 -9.63 -12.18
N LEU A 234 -7.93 -10.06 -10.92
CA LEU A 234 -9.10 -10.15 -10.04
C LEU A 234 -9.79 -8.80 -9.86
N LEU A 235 -9.04 -7.71 -9.69
CA LEU A 235 -9.63 -6.36 -9.59
C LEU A 235 -10.29 -5.95 -10.91
N ARG A 236 -9.69 -6.27 -12.06
CA ARG A 236 -10.28 -5.98 -13.39
C ARG A 236 -11.61 -6.70 -13.59
N GLU A 237 -11.66 -7.99 -13.25
CA GLU A 237 -12.85 -8.81 -13.42
C GLU A 237 -13.97 -8.42 -12.46
N THR A 238 -13.64 -8.18 -11.19
CA THR A 238 -14.65 -8.02 -10.13
C THR A 238 -14.94 -6.56 -9.76
N GLY A 239 -14.03 -5.64 -10.06
CA GLY A 239 -14.04 -4.26 -9.56
C GLY A 239 -13.65 -4.13 -8.09
N LYS A 240 -13.31 -5.23 -7.41
CA LYS A 240 -13.10 -5.25 -5.97
C LYS A 240 -11.65 -5.52 -5.63
N MET A 241 -11.22 -5.05 -4.45
CA MET A 241 -9.93 -5.41 -3.89
C MET A 241 -9.89 -6.91 -3.57
N PRO A 242 -8.80 -7.64 -3.89
CA PRO A 242 -8.67 -9.04 -3.51
C PRO A 242 -8.88 -9.26 -2.01
N PHE A 243 -8.29 -8.39 -1.20
CA PHE A 243 -8.45 -8.36 0.25
C PHE A 243 -8.64 -6.91 0.70
N TYR A 244 -9.78 -6.64 1.33
CA TYR A 244 -9.99 -5.36 2.02
C TYR A 244 -9.22 -5.35 3.34
N PRO A 245 -8.59 -4.22 3.72
CA PRO A 245 -7.89 -4.09 4.99
C PRO A 245 -8.83 -4.32 6.17
N ARG A 246 -8.30 -4.94 7.20
CA ARG A 246 -8.96 -5.04 8.51
C ARG A 246 -7.98 -4.54 9.55
N ILE A 247 -8.48 -3.86 10.57
CA ILE A 247 -7.71 -3.61 11.79
C ILE A 247 -7.86 -4.83 12.68
N ALA A 248 -6.77 -5.24 13.31
CA ALA A 248 -6.77 -6.25 14.36
C ALA A 248 -5.75 -5.85 15.42
N LYS A 249 -6.00 -6.27 16.66
CA LYS A 249 -5.12 -6.01 17.80
C LYS A 249 -5.12 -7.19 18.77
N CYS A 250 -4.05 -7.32 19.54
CA CYS A 250 -4.01 -8.20 20.70
C CYS A 250 -3.16 -7.56 21.80
N SER A 251 -3.37 -8.03 23.02
CA SER A 251 -2.54 -7.66 24.15
C SER A 251 -1.09 -8.09 23.93
N VAL A 252 -0.16 -7.28 24.41
CA VAL A 252 1.26 -7.58 24.44
C VAL A 252 1.49 -8.89 25.20
N LYS A 253 0.80 -9.08 26.33
CA LYS A 253 0.86 -10.30 27.14
C LYS A 253 0.50 -11.55 26.34
N ALA A 254 -0.63 -11.54 25.61
CA ALA A 254 -1.03 -12.70 24.81
C ALA A 254 -0.06 -12.95 23.65
N MET A 255 0.46 -11.88 23.04
CA MET A 255 1.46 -12.01 22.00
C MET A 255 2.74 -12.64 22.55
N ARG A 256 3.27 -12.20 23.70
CA ARG A 256 4.45 -12.82 24.32
C ARG A 256 4.23 -14.31 24.62
N ALA A 257 3.05 -14.70 25.09
CA ALA A 257 2.74 -16.11 25.38
C ALA A 257 2.62 -17.00 24.13
N LYS A 258 2.45 -16.41 22.93
CA LYS A 258 2.38 -17.14 21.66
C LYS A 258 3.76 -17.62 21.18
N TRP A 259 4.85 -17.00 21.64
CA TRP A 259 6.21 -17.20 21.14
C TRP A 259 7.18 -17.69 22.22
#